data_AF-A0AAN8W4T0-F1
#
_entry.id   AF-A0AAN8W4T0-F1
#
_cell.length_a   1.000
_cell.length_b   1.000
_cell.length_c   1.000
_cell.angle_alpha   90.00
_cell.angle_beta   90.00
_cell.angle_gamma   90.00
#
_symmetry.space_group_name_H-M   'P 1'
#
loop_
_entity.id
_entity.type
_entity.pdbx_description
1 polymer ?
#
loop_
_entity_poly.entity_id
_entity_poly.type
_entity_poly.pdbx_seq_one_letter_code
_entity_poly.pdbx_strand_id
1 'polypeptide(L)'
;METQKDDGLEQKLFHSRCHRGRLLYYFPAQGSHHANTVSSWSGWHTDYSSLTGLTCGMYTRSTAEIPCPDNAAGLYVKTRSDQIVKIVYEEDEIAYLIGESAEILSGGYLSATPHCVR
;
A
#
# COMPACT_ATOMS: atom_id res chain seq x y z
N MET A 1 -20.74 31.49 10.54
CA MET A 1 -20.46 30.19 9.90
C MET A 1 -20.19 29.23 11.03
N GLU A 2 -21.09 28.28 11.25
CA GLU A 2 -20.83 27.19 12.19
C GLU A 2 -19.70 26.34 11.61
N THR A 3 -18.61 26.20 12.36
CA THR A 3 -17.56 25.23 12.06
C THR A 3 -18.17 23.85 12.22
N GLN A 4 -18.54 23.24 11.08
CA GLN A 4 -18.87 21.83 11.02
C GLN A 4 -17.70 21.08 11.65
N LYS A 5 -17.96 20.39 12.76
CA LYS A 5 -16.98 19.55 13.44
C LYS A 5 -16.49 18.55 12.39
N ASP A 6 -15.26 18.69 11.91
CA ASP A 6 -14.69 17.72 10.99
C ASP A 6 -14.55 16.43 11.78
N ASP A 7 -15.40 15.45 11.47
CA ASP A 7 -15.26 14.10 11.99
C ASP A 7 -13.91 13.58 11.46
N GLY A 8 -12.91 13.59 12.33
CA GLY A 8 -11.55 13.19 11.99
C GLY A 8 -11.49 11.77 11.42
N LEU A 9 -10.33 11.41 10.85
CA LEU A 9 -10.13 10.10 10.22
C LEU A 9 -10.57 8.93 11.13
N GLU A 10 -10.28 9.00 12.43
CA GLU A 10 -10.71 8.01 13.42
C GLU A 10 -12.23 7.79 13.43
N GLN A 11 -13.03 8.86 13.50
CA GLN A 11 -14.50 8.76 13.52
C GLN A 11 -15.04 8.22 12.20
N LYS A 12 -14.43 8.62 11.08
CA LYS A 12 -14.76 8.08 9.74
C LYS A 12 -14.48 6.59 9.65
N LEU A 13 -13.37 6.12 10.22
CA LEU A 13 -13.01 4.70 10.27
C LEU A 13 -13.95 3.92 11.20
N PHE A 14 -14.25 4.45 12.39
CA PHE A 14 -15.10 3.80 13.39
C PHE A 14 -16.54 3.57 12.88
N HIS A 15 -17.09 4.52 12.12
CA HIS A 15 -18.44 4.41 11.58
C HIS A 15 -18.49 3.77 10.18
N SER A 16 -17.34 3.40 9.60
CA SER A 16 -17.30 2.79 8.28
C SER A 16 -18.02 1.44 8.28
N ARG A 17 -18.79 1.19 7.22
CA ARG A 17 -19.49 -0.09 7.00
C ARG A 17 -18.89 -0.89 5.85
N CYS A 18 -17.78 -0.41 5.27
CA CYS A 18 -17.22 -0.94 4.04
C CYS A 18 -15.73 -1.26 4.22
N HIS A 19 -15.43 -2.24 5.06
CA HIS A 19 -14.10 -2.81 5.17
C HIS A 19 -13.96 -3.92 4.13
N ARG A 20 -12.92 -3.84 3.29
CA ARG A 20 -12.65 -4.83 2.24
C ARG A 20 -11.22 -5.33 2.36
N GLY A 21 -11.06 -6.66 2.28
CA GLY A 21 -9.77 -7.31 2.23
C GLY A 21 -9.40 -7.71 0.80
N ARG A 22 -8.11 -7.63 0.46
CA ARG A 22 -7.55 -8.19 -0.76
C ARG A 22 -6.48 -9.20 -0.38
N LEU A 23 -6.64 -10.45 -0.81
CA LEU A 23 -5.56 -11.43 -0.81
C LEU A 23 -4.89 -11.39 -2.18
N LEU A 24 -3.58 -11.13 -2.20
CA LEU A 24 -2.81 -10.95 -3.44
C LEU A 24 -1.79 -12.07 -3.59
N TYR A 25 -1.68 -12.59 -4.81
CA TYR A 25 -0.68 -13.59 -5.17
C TYR A 25 -0.01 -13.15 -6.47
N TYR A 26 1.30 -12.90 -6.40
CA TYR A 26 2.10 -12.50 -7.54
C TYR A 26 2.90 -13.69 -8.08
N PHE A 27 2.77 -13.95 -9.37
CA PHE A 27 3.56 -14.99 -10.03
C PHE A 27 5.01 -14.53 -10.21
N PRO A 28 6.00 -15.45 -10.14
CA PRO A 28 7.39 -15.12 -10.40
C PRO A 28 7.57 -14.42 -11.75
N ALA A 29 8.41 -13.39 -11.81
CA ALA A 29 8.71 -12.69 -13.05
C ALA A 29 9.46 -13.64 -14.03
N GLN A 30 8.77 -14.13 -15.05
CA GLN A 30 9.36 -15.00 -16.07
C GLN A 30 9.89 -14.15 -17.23
N GLY A 31 11.22 -14.02 -17.34
CA GLY A 31 11.94 -13.75 -18.59
C GLY A 31 11.52 -12.57 -19.46
N SER A 32 10.73 -11.61 -18.97
CA SER A 32 10.22 -10.49 -19.77
C SER A 32 11.00 -9.20 -19.51
N HIS A 33 11.06 -8.33 -20.52
CA HIS A 33 11.67 -7.00 -20.45
C HIS A 33 11.15 -6.10 -19.30
N HIS A 34 10.02 -6.47 -18.67
CA HIS A 34 9.39 -5.75 -17.57
C HIS A 34 9.89 -6.16 -16.17
N ALA A 35 10.64 -7.25 -16.03
CA ALA A 35 11.20 -7.69 -14.74
C ALA A 35 12.14 -6.65 -14.08
N ASN A 36 12.64 -5.69 -14.88
CA ASN A 36 13.52 -4.63 -14.42
C ASN A 36 12.77 -3.33 -14.04
N THR A 37 11.44 -3.28 -14.25
CA THR A 37 10.63 -2.12 -13.84
C THR A 37 10.23 -2.26 -12.37
N VAL A 38 10.25 -1.16 -11.62
CA VAL A 38 9.91 -1.16 -10.18
C VAL A 38 8.43 -1.51 -9.92
N SER A 39 7.59 -1.52 -10.96
CA SER A 39 6.16 -1.80 -10.88
C SER A 39 5.78 -3.09 -11.62
N SER A 40 6.65 -4.11 -11.59
CA SER A 40 6.49 -5.37 -12.33
C SER A 40 5.27 -6.19 -11.93
N TRP A 41 4.90 -6.16 -10.64
CA TRP A 41 3.78 -6.93 -10.10
C TRP A 41 2.53 -6.09 -9.90
N SER A 42 2.68 -4.81 -9.56
CA SER A 42 1.58 -3.86 -9.50
C SER A 42 2.06 -2.48 -9.95
N GLY A 43 1.31 -1.86 -10.86
CA GLY A 43 1.55 -0.50 -11.36
C GLY A 43 1.54 0.56 -10.25
N TRP A 44 2.10 1.73 -10.52
CA TRP A 44 1.92 2.89 -9.63
C TRP A 44 0.45 3.27 -9.53
N HIS A 45 -0.07 3.34 -8.31
CA HIS A 45 -1.45 3.73 -8.02
C HIS A 45 -1.60 4.26 -6.60
N THR A 46 -2.77 4.81 -6.33
CA THR A 46 -3.27 5.16 -5.00
C THR A 46 -4.52 4.32 -4.73
N ASP A 47 -4.77 3.99 -3.47
CA ASP A 47 -5.98 3.27 -3.09
C ASP A 47 -7.16 4.24 -2.97
N TYR A 48 -8.35 3.80 -3.38
CA TYR A 48 -9.59 4.57 -3.20
C TYR A 48 -10.10 4.61 -1.75
N SER A 49 -9.49 3.85 -0.84
CA SER A 49 -9.89 3.73 0.56
C SER A 49 -9.64 5.03 1.35
N SER A 50 -10.08 5.08 2.61
CA SER A 50 -9.61 6.11 3.56
C SER A 50 -8.26 5.73 4.17
N LEU A 51 -8.10 4.46 4.51
CA LEU A 51 -6.90 3.89 5.09
C LEU A 51 -6.76 2.45 4.59
N THR A 52 -5.56 2.08 4.15
CA THR A 52 -5.22 0.70 3.78
C THR A 52 -4.19 0.16 4.77
N GLY A 53 -4.47 -0.99 5.37
CA GLY A 53 -3.48 -1.77 6.13
C GLY A 53 -2.87 -2.86 5.25
N LEU A 54 -1.56 -3.03 5.34
CA LEU A 54 -0.78 -4.01 4.57
C LEU A 54 0.04 -4.87 5.52
N THR A 55 -0.05 -6.19 5.34
CA THR A 55 0.83 -7.17 5.98
C THR A 55 2.09 -7.36 5.15
N CYS A 56 3.18 -7.83 5.77
CA CYS A 56 4.43 -8.07 5.08
C CYS A 56 4.27 -9.05 3.90
N GLY A 57 5.17 -8.95 2.93
CA GLY A 57 5.20 -9.87 1.80
C GLY A 57 5.69 -11.25 2.23
N MET A 58 4.95 -12.30 1.88
CA MET A 58 5.36 -13.69 2.07
C MET A 58 5.88 -14.28 0.75
N TYR A 59 6.97 -15.03 0.81
CA TYR A 59 7.58 -15.67 -0.35
C TYR A 59 7.50 -17.18 -0.19
N THR A 60 7.05 -17.88 -1.22
CA THR A 60 6.84 -19.34 -1.14
C THR A 60 7.48 -20.06 -2.32
N ARG A 61 7.97 -21.28 -2.07
CA ARG A 61 8.44 -22.22 -3.09
C ARG A 61 7.95 -23.61 -2.76
N SER A 62 7.23 -24.24 -3.69
CA SER A 62 6.71 -25.61 -3.51
C SER A 62 6.01 -25.79 -2.15
N THR A 63 5.10 -24.88 -1.82
CA THR A 63 4.30 -24.81 -0.58
C THR A 63 5.05 -24.49 0.72
N ALA A 64 6.38 -24.36 0.70
CA ALA A 64 7.15 -23.89 1.87
C ALA A 64 7.38 -22.38 1.78
N GLU A 65 7.26 -21.68 2.90
CA GLU A 65 7.73 -20.31 3.04
C GLU A 65 9.26 -20.26 2.97
N ILE A 66 9.79 -19.24 2.30
CA ILE A 66 11.22 -19.02 2.13
C ILE A 66 11.56 -17.55 2.43
N PRO A 67 12.81 -17.24 2.81
CA PRO A 67 13.28 -15.87 2.83
C PRO A 67 13.09 -15.19 1.47
N CYS A 68 12.96 -13.87 1.49
CA CYS A 68 12.87 -13.05 0.28
C CYS A 68 14.01 -13.41 -0.70
N PRO A 69 13.70 -13.97 -1.88
CA PRO A 69 14.73 -14.45 -2.81
C PRO A 69 15.38 -13.33 -3.62
N ASP A 70 14.79 -12.13 -3.63
CA ASP A 70 15.27 -10.95 -4.33
C ASP A 70 15.16 -9.71 -3.43
N ASN A 71 16.29 -9.13 -3.04
CA ASN A 71 16.33 -7.92 -2.20
C ASN A 71 15.64 -6.71 -2.84
N ALA A 72 15.37 -6.71 -4.15
CA ALA A 72 14.60 -5.67 -4.81
C ALA A 72 13.09 -5.95 -4.84
N ALA A 73 12.63 -7.18 -4.56
CA ALA A 73 11.21 -7.49 -4.54
C ALA A 73 10.51 -6.83 -3.34
N GLY A 74 9.30 -6.31 -3.55
CA GLY A 74 8.45 -5.80 -2.48
C GLY A 74 7.72 -4.50 -2.81
N LEU A 75 7.21 -3.87 -1.74
CA LEU A 75 6.42 -2.65 -1.80
C LEU A 75 7.33 -1.43 -1.95
N TYR A 76 6.99 -0.57 -2.92
CA TYR A 76 7.61 0.74 -3.10
C TYR A 76 6.57 1.83 -2.96
N VAL A 77 6.94 2.93 -2.29
CA VAL A 77 6.10 4.12 -2.15
C VAL A 77 6.81 5.34 -2.71
N LYS A 78 6.01 6.31 -3.16
CA LYS A 78 6.49 7.64 -3.51
C LYS A 78 6.21 8.58 -2.34
N THR A 79 7.26 9.16 -1.76
CA THR A 79 7.13 10.12 -0.66
C THR A 79 6.58 11.46 -1.16
N ARG A 80 6.20 12.34 -0.23
CA ARG A 80 5.74 13.71 -0.54
C ARG A 80 6.80 14.58 -1.22
N SER A 81 8.09 14.22 -1.09
CA SER A 81 9.22 14.88 -1.74
C SER A 81 9.64 14.16 -3.03
N ASP A 82 8.72 13.41 -3.64
CA ASP A 82 8.89 12.64 -4.87
C ASP A 82 9.99 11.57 -4.83
N GLN A 83 10.42 11.12 -3.64
CA GLN A 83 11.41 10.05 -3.52
C GLN A 83 10.74 8.68 -3.57
N ILE A 84 11.36 7.73 -4.26
CA ILE A 84 10.90 6.34 -4.28
C ILE A 84 11.64 5.56 -3.20
N VAL A 85 10.90 4.94 -2.27
CA VAL A 85 11.46 4.20 -1.13
C VAL A 85 10.88 2.80 -1.11
N LYS A 86 11.74 1.78 -0.94
CA LYS A 86 11.32 0.42 -0.64
C LYS A 86 10.89 0.35 0.83
N ILE A 87 9.68 -0.12 1.08
CA ILE A 87 9.15 -0.26 2.44
C ILE A 87 9.55 -1.64 2.99
N VAL A 88 10.08 -1.63 4.22
CA VAL A 88 10.53 -2.81 4.96
C VAL A 88 9.93 -2.73 6.35
N TYR A 89 9.30 -3.83 6.77
CA TYR A 89 8.62 -4.00 8.05
C TYR A 89 8.52 -5.51 8.32
N GLU A 90 8.45 -5.87 9.59
CA GLU A 90 8.54 -7.24 10.08
C GLU A 90 7.20 -8.00 9.97
N GLU A 91 7.24 -9.30 10.23
CA GLU A 91 6.07 -10.20 10.12
C GLU A 91 4.93 -9.85 11.09
N ASP A 92 5.28 -9.33 12.26
CA ASP A 92 4.35 -8.88 13.30
C ASP A 92 3.94 -7.41 13.17
N GLU A 93 4.32 -6.75 12.07
CA GLU A 93 4.02 -5.34 11.80
C GLU A 93 2.95 -5.17 10.71
N ILE A 94 2.18 -4.08 10.82
CA ILE A 94 1.23 -3.63 9.81
C ILE A 94 1.63 -2.25 9.34
N ALA A 95 1.84 -2.12 8.02
CA ALA A 95 2.03 -0.83 7.38
C ALA A 95 0.67 -0.19 7.05
N TYR A 96 0.53 1.12 7.27
CA TYR A 96 -0.67 1.86 6.92
C TYR A 96 -0.40 2.90 5.84
N LEU A 97 -1.22 2.90 4.79
CA LEU A 97 -1.20 3.88 3.71
C LEU A 97 -2.48 4.72 3.74
N ILE A 98 -2.34 6.02 3.48
CA ILE A 98 -3.48 6.92 3.27
C ILE A 98 -4.00 6.72 1.84
N GLY A 99 -5.32 6.58 1.71
CA GLY A 99 -6.00 6.50 0.42
C GLY A 99 -6.66 7.83 -0.01
N GLU A 100 -7.13 7.87 -1.25
CA GLU A 100 -7.72 9.05 -1.90
C GLU A 100 -8.93 9.61 -1.15
N SER A 101 -9.76 8.75 -0.56
CA SER A 101 -10.93 9.22 0.20
C SER A 101 -10.50 10.10 1.38
N ALA A 102 -9.42 9.75 2.07
CA ALA A 102 -8.93 10.55 3.20
C ALA A 102 -8.26 11.85 2.74
N GLU A 103 -7.58 11.85 1.59
CA GLU A 103 -7.05 13.07 0.98
C GLU A 103 -8.16 14.06 0.63
N ILE A 104 -9.20 13.60 -0.06
CA ILE A 104 -10.35 14.42 -0.46
C ILE A 104 -11.08 14.97 0.77
N LEU A 105 -11.43 14.08 1.72
CA LEU A 105 -12.23 14.46 2.89
C LEU A 105 -11.49 15.35 3.89
N SER A 106 -10.15 15.36 3.84
CA SER A 106 -9.32 16.25 4.67
C SER A 106 -8.98 17.57 3.97
N GLY A 107 -9.47 17.80 2.75
CA GLY A 107 -9.12 18.98 1.96
C GLY A 107 -7.63 19.05 1.59
N GLY A 108 -6.98 17.89 1.43
CA GLY A 108 -5.56 17.78 1.09
C GLY A 108 -4.60 17.87 2.28
N TYR A 109 -5.09 17.91 3.53
CA TYR A 109 -4.23 17.85 4.72
C TYR A 109 -3.53 16.49 4.85
N LEU A 110 -4.27 15.42 4.56
CA LEU A 110 -3.71 14.10 4.32
C LEU A 110 -3.48 13.93 2.81
N SER A 111 -2.46 13.15 2.44
CA SER A 111 -2.14 12.90 1.03
C SER A 111 -2.21 11.41 0.74
N ALA A 112 -2.89 11.04 -0.35
CA ALA A 112 -2.93 9.66 -0.79
C ALA A 112 -1.51 9.18 -1.09
N THR A 113 -1.16 7.97 -0.68
CA THR A 113 0.23 7.47 -0.80
C THR A 113 0.40 6.64 -2.07
N PRO A 114 1.06 7.17 -3.12
CA PRO A 114 1.26 6.41 -4.34
C PRO A 114 2.23 5.27 -4.09
N HIS A 115 1.88 4.08 -4.56
CA HIS A 115 2.66 2.87 -4.32
C HIS A 115 2.58 1.91 -5.51
N CYS A 116 3.55 0.99 -5.56
CA CYS A 116 3.64 -0.07 -6.55
C CYS A 116 4.32 -1.29 -5.93
N VAL A 117 4.28 -2.42 -6.65
CA VAL A 117 4.94 -3.65 -6.20
C VAL A 117 5.87 -4.15 -7.28
N ARG A 118 7.11 -4.44 -6.87
CA ARG A 118 8.13 -5.07 -7.69
C ARG A 118 8.22 -6.55 -7.41
#